data_AF-A0A7I7NSZ9-F1
#
_entry.id   AF-A0A7I7NSZ9-F1
#
_cell.length_a   1.000
_cell.length_b   1.000
_cell.length_c   1.000
_cell.angle_alpha   90.00
_cell.angle_beta   90.00
_cell.angle_gamma   90.00
#
_symmetry.space_group_name_H-M   'P 1'
#
loop_
_entity.id
_entity.type
_entity.pdbx_description
1 polymer ?
#
loop_
_entity_poly.entity_id
_entity_poly.type
_entity_poly.pdbx_seq_one_letter_code
_entity_poly.pdbx_strand_id
1 'polypeptide(L)'
;MGICDPALRNALRTLKLSGMLDTLDARLAQTRNGDFGHLEFLQALCEDEIARRESAALTRRIRRAKFEEQATFESFDFSANPKLPAAILRDLAALRWLDAGESVILYGPVGVGKTHVAQALGHAVARRGGDVRFAKTSRMLADLAGGHADRS
;
A
#
# COMPACT_ATOMS: atom_id res chain seq x y z
N MET A 1 -15.16 11.66 29.19
CA MET A 1 -16.46 12.18 28.71
C MET A 1 -16.12 13.21 27.64
N GLY A 2 -16.12 12.78 26.37
CA GLY A 2 -15.49 13.56 25.29
C GLY A 2 -16.12 14.93 25.12
N ILE A 3 -15.26 15.93 24.96
CA ILE A 3 -15.56 17.37 25.05
C ILE A 3 -16.28 17.88 23.79
N CYS A 4 -16.49 17.01 22.80
CA CYS A 4 -16.99 17.38 21.48
C CYS A 4 -18.52 17.42 21.40
N ASP A 5 -19.00 18.50 20.78
CA ASP A 5 -20.39 18.71 20.36
C ASP A 5 -20.93 17.47 19.58
N PRO A 6 -22.06 16.87 20.02
CA PRO A 6 -22.74 15.80 19.31
C PRO A 6 -23.04 16.12 17.84
N ALA A 7 -23.32 17.37 17.50
CA ALA A 7 -23.60 17.78 16.13
C ALA A 7 -22.38 17.60 15.21
N LEU A 8 -21.20 18.00 15.69
CA LEU A 8 -19.94 17.83 14.95
C LEU A 8 -19.62 16.35 14.71
N ARG A 9 -19.77 15.50 15.74
CA ARG A 9 -19.54 14.05 15.58
C ARG A 9 -20.46 13.43 14.53
N ASN A 10 -21.73 13.82 14.51
CA ASN A 10 -22.68 13.35 13.50
C ASN A 10 -22.29 13.84 12.10
N ALA A 11 -21.88 15.10 11.95
CA ALA A 11 -21.40 15.63 10.67
C ALA A 11 -20.17 14.85 10.15
N LEU A 12 -19.17 14.62 10.99
CA LEU A 12 -17.96 13.85 10.62
C LEU A 12 -18.30 12.42 10.20
N ARG A 13 -19.26 11.75 10.87
CA ARG A 13 -19.75 10.43 10.47
C ARG A 13 -20.44 10.45 9.11
N THR A 14 -21.33 11.41 8.87
CA THR A 14 -22.04 11.57 7.60
C THR A 14 -21.08 11.79 6.44
N LEU A 15 -20.04 12.60 6.65
CA LEU A 15 -18.98 12.87 5.67
C LEU A 15 -17.93 11.75 5.55
N LYS A 16 -18.04 10.68 6.35
CA LYS A 16 -17.08 9.56 6.42
C LYS A 16 -15.65 10.01 6.79
N LEU A 17 -15.52 11.03 7.63
CA LEU A 17 -14.26 11.58 8.15
C LEU A 17 -13.89 10.87 9.46
N SER A 18 -13.68 9.56 9.38
CA SER A 18 -13.52 8.73 10.58
C SER A 18 -12.14 8.86 11.23
N GLY A 19 -11.08 9.17 10.48
CA GLY A 19 -9.78 9.52 11.03
C GLY A 19 -9.83 10.80 11.84
N MET A 20 -10.48 11.86 11.32
CA MET A 20 -10.73 13.08 12.11
C MET A 20 -11.49 12.75 13.39
N LEU A 21 -12.55 11.93 13.29
CA LEU A 21 -13.37 11.57 14.44
C LEU A 21 -12.57 10.83 15.52
N ASP A 22 -11.70 9.90 15.11
CA ASP A 22 -10.89 9.07 16.00
C ASP A 22 -9.79 9.89 16.71
N THR A 23 -9.21 10.90 16.04
CA THR A 23 -8.12 11.72 16.60
C THR A 23 -8.57 13.05 17.20
N LEU A 24 -9.84 13.45 17.01
CA LEU A 24 -10.37 14.76 17.39
C LEU A 24 -10.08 15.14 18.85
N ASP A 25 -10.41 14.25 19.80
CA ASP A 25 -10.22 14.52 21.23
C ASP A 25 -8.73 14.66 21.59
N ALA A 26 -7.84 13.91 20.91
CA ALA A 26 -6.40 14.01 21.10
C ALA A 26 -5.82 15.32 20.55
N ARG A 27 -6.23 15.73 19.34
CA ARG A 27 -5.82 17.01 18.74
C ARG A 27 -6.34 18.22 19.51
N LEU A 28 -7.54 18.13 20.09
CA LEU A 28 -8.09 19.16 20.98
C LEU A 28 -7.34 19.29 22.30
N ALA A 29 -6.77 18.20 22.81
CA ALA A 29 -5.91 18.28 23.99
C ALA A 29 -4.58 18.98 23.68
N GLN A 30 -4.03 18.78 22.47
CA GLN A 30 -2.79 19.43 22.02
C GLN A 30 -2.95 20.96 21.86
N THR A 31 -4.06 21.44 21.30
CA THR A 31 -4.31 22.89 21.15
C THR A 31 -4.37 23.61 22.49
N ARG A 32 -4.87 22.96 23.55
CA ARG A 32 -4.96 23.55 24.90
C ARG A 32 -3.60 23.79 25.54
N ASN A 33 -2.57 23.08 25.11
CA ASN A 33 -1.21 23.25 25.60
C ASN A 33 -0.48 24.41 24.90
N GLY A 34 -1.14 25.11 23.98
CA GLY A 34 -0.56 26.22 23.21
C GLY A 34 0.21 25.79 21.96
N ASP A 35 0.15 24.50 21.60
CA ASP A 35 0.94 23.95 20.50
C ASP A 35 0.44 24.35 19.10
N PHE A 36 -0.81 24.83 18.96
CA PHE A 36 -1.42 25.09 17.65
C PHE A 36 -2.44 26.24 17.64
N GLY A 37 -2.42 27.02 16.57
CA GLY A 37 -3.52 27.89 16.16
C GLY A 37 -4.71 27.11 15.56
N HIS A 38 -5.84 27.79 15.33
CA HIS A 38 -7.06 27.14 14.81
C HIS A 38 -6.90 26.52 13.42
N LEU A 39 -6.12 27.15 12.54
CA LEU A 39 -5.86 26.62 11.20
C LEU A 39 -4.96 25.39 11.25
N GLU A 40 -3.92 25.41 12.09
CA GLU A 40 -3.00 24.27 12.26
C GLU A 40 -3.72 23.05 12.86
N PHE A 41 -4.64 23.28 13.79
CA PHE A 41 -5.51 22.23 14.31
C PHE A 41 -6.38 21.59 13.22
N LEU A 42 -7.04 22.40 12.39
CA LEU A 42 -7.85 21.89 11.29
C LEU A 42 -6.99 21.13 10.27
N GLN A 43 -5.82 21.66 9.94
CA GLN A 43 -4.86 21.01 9.06
C GLN A 43 -4.45 19.65 9.61
N ALA A 44 -4.07 19.55 10.89
CA ALA A 44 -3.68 18.29 11.53
C ALA A 44 -4.80 17.24 11.47
N LEU A 45 -6.06 17.64 11.69
CA LEU A 45 -7.20 16.72 11.55
C LEU A 45 -7.36 16.23 10.10
N CYS A 46 -7.23 17.13 9.12
CA CYS A 46 -7.29 16.76 7.71
C CYS A 46 -6.17 15.80 7.33
N GLU A 47 -4.95 16.02 7.82
CA GLU A 47 -3.79 15.14 7.63
C GLU A 47 -4.04 13.75 8.24
N ASP A 48 -4.61 13.67 9.45
CA ASP A 48 -4.98 12.39 10.08
C ASP A 48 -5.97 11.58 9.23
N GLU A 49 -6.98 12.25 8.64
CA GLU A 49 -7.94 11.60 7.75
C GLU A 49 -7.29 11.13 6.45
N ILE A 50 -6.46 11.96 5.82
CA ILE A 50 -5.75 11.62 4.59
C ILE A 50 -4.87 10.39 4.84
N ALA A 51 -4.04 10.41 5.88
CA ALA A 51 -3.15 9.31 6.23
C ALA A 51 -3.94 8.01 6.47
N ARG A 52 -5.08 8.07 7.17
CA ARG A 52 -5.95 6.92 7.39
C ARG A 52 -6.51 6.37 6.08
N ARG A 53 -6.98 7.23 5.18
CA ARG A 53 -7.51 6.82 3.86
C ARG A 53 -6.44 6.18 2.99
N GLU A 54 -5.24 6.75 2.97
CA GLU A 54 -4.10 6.22 2.22
C GLU A 54 -3.69 4.83 2.75
N SER A 55 -3.58 4.67 4.06
CA SER A 55 -3.27 3.39 4.70
C SER A 55 -4.33 2.32 4.40
N ALA A 56 -5.63 2.67 4.49
CA ALA A 56 -6.72 1.78 4.14
C ALA A 56 -6.72 1.41 2.64
N ALA A 57 -6.41 2.37 1.77
CA ALA A 57 -6.29 2.14 0.33
C ALA A 57 -5.13 1.19 0.00
N LEU A 58 -3.95 1.41 0.60
CA LEU A 58 -2.79 0.53 0.46
C LEU A 58 -3.10 -0.89 0.93
N THR A 59 -3.68 -1.03 2.13
CA THR A 59 -4.09 -2.34 2.69
C THR A 59 -5.02 -3.08 1.74
N ARG A 60 -5.99 -2.38 1.16
CA ARG A 60 -6.92 -2.95 0.16
C ARG A 60 -6.20 -3.40 -1.11
N ARG A 61 -5.26 -2.59 -1.63
CA ARG A 61 -4.46 -2.92 -2.83
C ARG A 61 -3.61 -4.18 -2.61
N ILE A 62 -2.87 -4.22 -1.49
CA ILE A 62 -2.05 -5.39 -1.10
C ILE A 62 -2.92 -6.64 -0.99
N ARG A 63 -4.08 -6.55 -0.32
CA ARG A 63 -5.01 -7.68 -0.20
C ARG A 63 -5.50 -8.18 -1.56
N ARG A 64 -5.83 -7.26 -2.48
CA ARG A 64 -6.29 -7.59 -3.85
C ARG A 64 -5.19 -8.22 -4.71
N ALA A 65 -3.93 -7.87 -4.47
CA ALA A 65 -2.81 -8.43 -5.22
C ALA A 65 -2.66 -9.95 -5.05
N LYS A 66 -3.04 -10.48 -3.87
CA LYS A 66 -2.86 -11.89 -3.49
C LYS A 66 -1.39 -12.35 -3.58
N PHE A 67 -0.49 -11.53 -3.03
CA PHE A 67 0.89 -11.95 -2.80
C PHE A 67 0.92 -13.21 -1.92
N GLU A 68 1.90 -14.09 -2.15
CA GLU A 68 2.08 -15.30 -1.35
C GLU A 68 2.70 -14.97 0.02
N GLU A 69 3.49 -13.90 0.07
CA GLU A 69 4.29 -13.43 1.20
C GLU A 69 4.38 -11.91 1.18
N GLN A 70 4.66 -11.30 2.34
CA GLN A 70 4.96 -9.86 2.43
C GLN A 70 6.42 -9.58 2.09
N ALA A 71 6.80 -9.90 0.86
CA ALA A 71 8.16 -9.71 0.35
C ALA A 71 8.37 -8.24 -0.06
N THR A 72 9.34 -7.55 0.55
CA THR A 72 9.68 -6.17 0.21
C THR A 72 11.18 -6.07 -0.09
N PHE A 73 11.62 -4.96 -0.68
CA PHE A 73 13.05 -4.77 -0.94
C PHE A 73 13.86 -4.61 0.35
N GLU A 74 13.24 -4.06 1.40
CA GLU A 74 13.86 -3.90 2.72
C GLU A 74 14.10 -5.24 3.42
N SER A 75 13.27 -6.26 3.16
CA SER A 75 13.45 -7.61 3.69
C SER A 75 14.29 -8.52 2.79
N PHE A 76 14.78 -8.01 1.65
CA PHE A 76 15.57 -8.80 0.72
C PHE A 76 17.05 -8.82 1.13
N ASP A 77 17.57 -10.01 1.40
CA ASP A 77 18.98 -10.20 1.75
C ASP A 77 19.87 -10.19 0.49
N PHE A 78 20.45 -9.04 0.19
CA PHE A 78 21.43 -8.91 -0.90
C PHE A 78 22.78 -9.58 -0.61
N SER A 79 23.06 -9.94 0.65
CA SER A 79 24.31 -10.64 1.02
C SER A 79 24.27 -12.13 0.73
N ALA A 80 23.07 -12.73 0.68
CA ALA A 80 22.86 -14.15 0.39
C ALA A 80 23.41 -14.59 -0.97
N ASN A 81 23.49 -13.68 -1.95
CA ASN A 81 24.12 -13.96 -3.23
C ASN A 81 24.84 -12.72 -3.78
N PRO A 82 26.17 -12.63 -3.61
CA PRO A 82 26.98 -11.50 -4.09
C PRO A 82 26.93 -11.26 -5.60
N LYS A 83 26.49 -12.26 -6.38
CA LYS A 83 26.32 -12.13 -7.85
C LYS A 83 25.01 -11.45 -8.23
N LEU A 84 24.12 -11.16 -7.28
CA LEU A 84 22.87 -10.45 -7.57
C LEU A 84 23.18 -9.00 -7.97
N PRO A 85 22.57 -8.50 -9.06
CA PRO A 85 22.79 -7.13 -9.52
C PRO A 85 21.98 -6.15 -8.65
N ALA A 86 22.47 -5.86 -7.44
CA ALA A 86 21.77 -5.02 -6.47
C ALA A 86 21.45 -3.61 -7.01
N ALA A 87 22.32 -3.05 -7.87
CA ALA A 87 22.08 -1.77 -8.53
C ALA A 87 20.85 -1.82 -9.46
N ILE A 88 20.71 -2.88 -10.25
CA ILE A 88 19.55 -3.07 -11.15
C ILE A 88 18.28 -3.27 -10.33
N LEU A 89 18.33 -4.08 -9.27
CA LEU A 89 17.16 -4.30 -8.41
C LEU A 89 16.67 -3.01 -7.73
N ARG A 90 17.61 -2.16 -7.29
CA ARG A 90 17.28 -0.82 -6.75
C ARG A 90 16.72 0.12 -7.83
N ASP A 91 17.24 0.06 -9.05
CA ASP A 91 16.69 0.80 -10.20
C ASP A 91 15.25 0.38 -10.51
N LEU A 92 14.98 -0.93 -10.54
CA LEU A 92 13.63 -1.47 -10.73
C LEU A 92 12.67 -1.05 -9.61
N ALA A 93 13.15 -0.90 -8.37
CA ALA A 93 12.35 -0.42 -7.24
C ALA A 93 11.89 1.04 -7.41
N ALA A 94 12.54 1.82 -8.27
CA ALA A 94 12.10 3.17 -8.64
C ALA A 94 10.91 3.18 -9.63
N LEU A 95 10.52 2.02 -10.15
CA LEU A 95 9.35 1.82 -11.02
C LEU A 95 9.36 2.64 -12.33
N ARG A 96 10.53 3.10 -12.79
CA ARG A 96 10.66 3.82 -14.06
C ARG A 96 10.19 3.01 -15.27
N TRP A 97 10.45 1.71 -15.25
CA TRP A 97 9.96 0.76 -16.26
C TRP A 97 8.43 0.75 -16.34
N LEU A 98 7.73 0.90 -15.21
CA LEU A 98 6.26 0.93 -15.20
C LEU A 98 5.74 2.21 -15.87
N ASP A 99 6.38 3.35 -15.59
CA ASP A 99 6.04 4.63 -16.21
C ASP A 99 6.33 4.64 -17.72
N ALA A 100 7.38 3.93 -18.14
CA ALA A 100 7.74 3.74 -19.54
C ALA A 100 6.86 2.70 -20.27
N GLY A 101 5.97 1.98 -19.57
CA GLY A 101 5.16 0.91 -20.14
C GLY A 101 5.97 -0.35 -20.52
N GLU A 102 7.14 -0.53 -19.91
CA GLU A 102 8.04 -1.64 -20.17
C GLU A 102 7.72 -2.87 -19.29
N SER A 103 8.23 -4.02 -19.70
CA SER A 103 8.07 -5.28 -18.96
C SER A 103 9.38 -5.74 -18.36
N VAL A 104 9.33 -6.24 -17.13
CA VAL A 104 10.49 -6.79 -16.42
C VAL A 104 10.42 -8.31 -16.43
N ILE A 105 11.48 -8.95 -16.95
CA ILE A 105 11.63 -10.41 -16.95
C ILE A 105 12.74 -10.78 -15.97
N LEU A 106 12.40 -11.57 -14.96
CA LEU A 106 13.36 -12.10 -13.99
C LEU A 106 13.75 -13.53 -14.38
N TYR A 107 15.00 -13.72 -14.77
CA TYR A 107 15.54 -15.02 -15.20
C TYR A 107 16.77 -15.43 -14.39
N GLY A 108 16.91 -16.72 -14.10
CA GLY A 108 18.06 -17.27 -13.38
C GLY A 108 17.76 -18.58 -12.63
N PRO A 109 18.75 -19.16 -11.94
CA PRO A 109 18.61 -20.42 -11.21
C PRO A 109 17.49 -20.42 -10.16
N VAL A 110 16.95 -21.57 -9.81
CA VAL A 110 15.94 -21.71 -8.76
C VAL A 110 16.54 -21.27 -7.41
N GLY A 111 15.73 -20.66 -6.53
CA GLY A 111 16.17 -20.28 -5.17
C GLY A 111 16.89 -18.93 -5.04
N VAL A 112 17.16 -18.20 -6.14
CA VAL A 112 17.88 -16.91 -6.08
C VAL A 112 17.01 -15.68 -5.74
N GLY A 113 15.80 -15.88 -5.23
CA GLY A 113 14.92 -14.79 -4.80
C GLY A 113 14.07 -14.10 -5.88
N LYS A 114 13.93 -14.67 -7.08
CA LYS A 114 13.12 -14.08 -8.18
C LYS A 114 11.67 -13.80 -7.78
N THR A 115 11.03 -14.76 -7.10
CA THR A 115 9.65 -14.63 -6.61
C THR A 115 9.53 -13.49 -5.59
N HIS A 116 10.50 -13.39 -4.67
CA HIS A 116 10.59 -12.29 -3.71
C HIS A 116 10.69 -10.94 -4.42
N VAL A 117 11.60 -10.80 -5.39
CA VAL A 117 11.77 -9.56 -6.16
C VAL A 117 10.49 -9.19 -6.91
N ALA A 118 9.82 -10.15 -7.55
CA ALA A 118 8.56 -9.90 -8.24
C ALA A 118 7.47 -9.38 -7.29
N GLN A 119 7.34 -9.98 -6.11
CA GLN A 119 6.40 -9.52 -5.08
C GLN A 119 6.82 -8.16 -4.51
N ALA A 120 8.11 -7.92 -4.29
CA ALA A 120 8.64 -6.64 -3.80
C ALA A 120 8.36 -5.48 -4.77
N LEU A 121 8.51 -5.72 -6.09
CA LEU A 121 8.09 -4.78 -7.12
C LEU A 121 6.59 -4.51 -7.03
N GLY A 122 5.77 -5.56 -6.90
CA GLY A 122 4.33 -5.41 -6.70
C GLY A 122 3.97 -4.59 -5.46
N HIS A 123 4.68 -4.79 -4.34
CA HIS A 123 4.49 -3.99 -3.14
C HIS A 123 4.87 -2.52 -3.37
N ALA A 124 5.96 -2.25 -4.09
CA ALA A 124 6.35 -0.87 -4.46
C ALA A 124 5.27 -0.19 -5.32
N VAL A 125 4.71 -0.90 -6.31
CA VAL A 125 3.61 -0.39 -7.15
C VAL A 125 2.37 -0.08 -6.31
N ALA A 126 2.00 -0.98 -5.39
CA ALA A 126 0.86 -0.77 -4.50
C ALA A 126 1.05 0.45 -3.58
N ARG A 127 2.28 0.70 -3.10
CA ARG A 127 2.64 1.90 -2.31
C ARG A 127 2.54 3.18 -3.13
N ARG A 128 2.93 3.17 -4.41
CA ARG A 128 2.73 4.30 -5.34
C ARG A 128 1.27 4.50 -5.76
N GLY A 129 0.39 3.58 -5.35
CA GLY A 129 -1.04 3.67 -5.57
C GLY A 129 -1.57 2.94 -6.79
N GLY A 130 -0.73 2.15 -7.46
CA GLY A 130 -1.12 1.28 -8.56
C GLY A 130 -1.86 0.02 -8.09
N ASP A 131 -2.68 -0.53 -8.96
CA ASP A 131 -3.30 -1.83 -8.76
C ASP A 131 -2.36 -2.94 -9.25
N VAL A 132 -2.29 -4.03 -8.48
CA VAL A 132 -1.37 -5.14 -8.74
C VAL A 132 -2.11 -6.46 -8.61
N ARG A 133 -1.67 -7.45 -9.38
CA ARG A 133 -2.10 -8.84 -9.25
C ARG A 133 -0.88 -9.77 -9.34
N PHE A 134 -0.72 -10.63 -8.35
CA PHE A 134 0.28 -11.69 -8.33
C PHE A 134 -0.39 -13.05 -8.52
N ALA A 135 0.09 -13.84 -9.47
CA ALA A 135 -0.42 -15.18 -9.73
C ALA A 135 0.68 -16.08 -10.30
N LYS A 136 0.66 -17.35 -9.89
CA LYS A 136 1.42 -18.40 -10.59
C LYS A 136 0.76 -18.66 -11.94
N THR A 137 1.58 -18.87 -12.98
CA THR A 137 1.09 -19.15 -14.34
C THR A 137 0.12 -20.32 -14.38
N SER A 138 0.41 -21.41 -13.67
CA SER A 138 -0.48 -22.58 -13.57
C SER A 138 -1.87 -22.22 -13.03
N ARG A 139 -1.93 -21.38 -12.00
CA ARG A 139 -3.20 -20.90 -11.41
C ARG A 139 -3.95 -20.00 -12.38
N MET A 140 -3.24 -19.09 -13.06
CA MET A 140 -3.83 -18.21 -14.05
C MET A 140 -4.44 -19.00 -15.23
N LEU A 141 -3.73 -20.02 -15.72
CA LEU A 141 -4.22 -20.89 -16.78
C LEU A 141 -5.45 -21.71 -16.35
N ALA A 142 -5.46 -22.22 -15.11
CA ALA A 142 -6.62 -22.93 -14.56
C ALA A 142 -7.85 -22.01 -14.41
N ASP A 143 -7.67 -20.80 -13.89
CA ASP A 143 -8.73 -19.79 -13.77
C ASP A 143 -9.30 -19.44 -15.15
N LEU A 144 -8.44 -19.29 -16.17
CA LEU A 144 -8.84 -19.03 -17.55
C LEU A 144 -9.60 -20.22 -18.17
N ALA A 145 -9.15 -21.45 -17.96
CA ALA A 145 -9.81 -22.65 -18.48
C ALA A 145 -11.19 -22.87 -17.84
N GLY A 146 -11.32 -22.66 -16.53
CA GLY A 146 -12.61 -22.74 -15.83
C GLY A 146 -13.62 -21.71 -16.32
N GLY A 147 -13.18 -20.47 -16.60
CA GLY A 147 -14.06 -19.43 -17.13
C GLY A 147 -14.60 -19.69 -18.55
N HIS A 148 -13.96 -20.58 -19.33
CA HIS A 148 -14.51 -21.03 -20.62
C HIS A 148 -15.58 -22.12 -20.42
N ALA A 149 -15.49 -22.92 -19.35
CA ALA A 149 -16.48 -23.94 -19.04
C ALA A 149 -17.82 -23.34 -18.54
N ASP A 150 -17.77 -22.24 -17.79
CA ASP A 150 -18.97 -21.58 -17.24
C ASP A 150 -19.82 -20.82 -18.29
N ARG A 151 -19.34 -20.70 -19.53
CA ARG A 151 -20.08 -20.12 -20.67
C ARG A 151 -20.62 -21.18 -21.65
N SER A 152 -20.54 -22.47 -21.31
CA SER A 152 -21.03 -23.60 -22.13
C SER A 152 -22.31 -24.19 -21.55
#